data_AF-A0A836T0T0-F1
#
_entry.id   AF-A0A836T0T0-F1
#
_cell.length_a   1.000
_cell.length_b   1.000
_cell.length_c   1.000
_cell.angle_alpha   90.00
_cell.angle_beta   90.00
_cell.angle_gamma   90.00
#
_symmetry.space_group_name_H-M   'P 1'
#
loop_
_entity.id
_entity.type
_entity.pdbx_description
1 polymer ?
#
loop_
_entity_poly.entity_id
_entity_poly.type
_entity_poly.pdbx_seq_one_letter_code
_entity_poly.pdbx_strand_id
1 'polypeptide(L)' 'MSIQAIKSINGIRFSVWSPTEVRKYSVSEITAPETYDEDGMPVQGGLMDGRLGT' A
#
# COMPACT_ATOMS: atom_id res chain seq x y z
N MET A 1 13.33 22.91 -4.69
CA MET A 1 12.04 22.32 -5.12
C MET A 1 12.08 22.10 -6.62
N SER A 2 11.88 20.88 -7.09
CA SER A 2 11.72 20.64 -8.53
C SER A 2 10.35 21.15 -8.97
N ILE A 3 10.33 22.04 -9.95
CA ILE A 3 9.11 22.42 -10.66
C ILE A 3 8.61 21.18 -11.42
N GLN A 4 7.51 20.58 -10.96
CA GLN A 4 6.84 19.53 -11.71
C GLN A 4 5.94 20.15 -12.77
N ALA A 5 6.23 19.86 -14.04
CA ALA A 5 5.34 20.24 -15.13
C ALA A 5 4.06 19.40 -15.09
N ILE A 6 2.92 20.04 -15.39
CA ILE A 6 1.64 19.34 -15.57
C ILE A 6 1.78 18.41 -16.79
N LYS A 7 1.52 17.11 -16.58
CA LYS A 7 1.57 16.09 -17.63
C LYS A 7 0.17 15.56 -17.93
N SER A 8 -0.07 15.15 -19.17
CA SER A 8 -1.27 14.40 -19.57
C SER A 8 -0.95 12.91 -19.75
N ILE A 9 -1.94 12.05 -19.53
CA ILE A 9 -1.81 10.60 -19.76
C ILE A 9 -1.99 10.33 -21.25
N ASN A 10 -0.96 9.77 -21.90
CA ASN A 10 -1.00 9.42 -23.33
C ASN A 10 -1.68 8.07 -23.59
N GLY A 11 -1.60 7.13 -22.64
CA GLY A 11 -2.21 5.82 -22.77
C GLY A 11 -2.00 4.95 -21.54
N ILE A 12 -2.65 3.78 -21.53
CA ILE A 12 -2.63 2.82 -20.43
C ILE A 12 -2.01 1.51 -20.93
N ARG A 13 -1.04 0.97 -20.19
CA ARG A 13 -0.45 -0.34 -20.48
C ARG A 13 -1.01 -1.37 -19.51
N PHE A 14 -1.74 -2.34 -20.04
CA PHE A 14 -2.18 -3.50 -19.27
C PHE A 14 -1.06 -4.54 -19.19
N SER A 15 -0.94 -5.21 -18.04
CA SER A 15 0.02 -6.28 -17.82
C SER A 15 -0.45 -7.17 -16.67
N VAL A 16 0.18 -8.35 -16.55
CA VAL A 16 0.04 -9.20 -15.36
C VAL A 16 1.14 -8.80 -14.39
N TRP A 17 0.78 -8.62 -13.12
CA TRP A 17 1.72 -8.17 -12.10
C TRP A 17 2.50 -9.34 -11.50
N SER A 18 3.83 -9.26 -11.50
CA SER A 18 4.65 -10.35 -10.95
C SER A 18 4.60 -10.39 -9.42
N PRO A 19 4.63 -11.57 -8.78
CA PRO A 19 4.67 -11.68 -7.32
C PRO A 19 5.86 -10.95 -6.69
N THR A 20 7.00 -10.91 -7.38
CA THR A 20 8.20 -10.18 -6.94
C THR A 20 7.97 -8.68 -6.93
N GLU A 21 7.29 -8.13 -7.93
CA GLU A 21 6.95 -6.71 -7.94
C GLU A 21 5.91 -6.39 -6.88
N VAL A 22 4.85 -7.20 -6.71
CA VAL A 22 3.86 -7.01 -5.63
C VAL A 22 4.55 -6.86 -4.28
N ARG A 23 5.51 -7.75 -3.96
CA ARG A 23 6.28 -7.69 -2.70
C ARG A 23 7.15 -6.44 -2.60
N LYS A 24 7.77 -5.99 -3.69
CA LYS A 24 8.61 -4.77 -3.72
C LYS A 24 7.80 -3.49 -3.54
N TYR A 25 6.59 -3.46 -4.09
CA TYR A 25 5.69 -2.31 -3.99
C TYR A 25 4.91 -2.28 -2.67
N SER A 26 4.77 -3.42 -1.98
CA SER A 26 4.07 -3.47 -0.70
C SER A 26 4.78 -2.65 0.37
N VAL A 27 4.01 -1.87 1.13
CA VAL A 27 4.51 -1.07 2.26
C VAL A 27 4.51 -1.86 3.58
N SER A 28 3.76 -2.96 3.64
CA SER A 28 3.65 -3.84 4.80
C SER A 28 3.30 -5.28 4.37
N GLU A 29 3.69 -6.26 5.17
CA GLU A 29 3.17 -7.63 5.09
C GLU A 29 2.03 -7.79 6.09
N ILE A 30 0.92 -8.40 5.66
CA ILE A 30 -0.21 -8.69 6.55
C ILE A 30 0.03 -10.05 7.18
N THR A 31 0.30 -10.05 8.48
CA THR A 31 0.62 -11.25 9.27
C THR A 31 -0.40 -11.53 10.36
N ALA A 32 -1.21 -10.52 10.74
CA ALA A 32 -2.27 -10.63 11.73
C ALA A 32 -3.65 -10.53 11.03
N PRO A 33 -4.60 -11.44 11.28
CA PRO A 33 -5.94 -11.34 10.74
C PRO A 33 -6.81 -10.28 11.45
N GLU A 34 -6.44 -9.86 12.66
CA GLU A 34 -7.18 -8.87 13.45
C GLU A 34 -7.00 -7.45 12.89
N THR A 35 -8.04 -6.62 13.03
CA THR A 35 -8.02 -5.22 12.60
C THR A 35 -7.72 -4.27 13.74
N TYR A 36 -8.35 -4.48 14.89
CA TYR A 36 -8.19 -3.71 16.12
C TYR A 36 -8.00 -4.64 17.31
N ASP A 37 -7.32 -4.16 18.34
CA ASP A 37 -7.18 -4.85 19.62
C ASP A 37 -8.38 -4.58 20.57
N GLU A 38 -8.29 -5.10 21.80
CA GLU A 38 -9.34 -4.97 22.82
C GLU A 38 -9.59 -3.51 23.25
N ASP A 39 -8.59 -2.64 23.07
CA ASP A 39 -8.67 -1.20 23.37
C ASP A 39 -9.14 -0.36 22.16
N GLY A 40 -9.41 -1.02 21.01
CA GLY A 40 -9.83 -0.38 19.77
C GLY A 40 -8.68 0.26 18.97
N MET A 41 -7.43 -0.05 19.30
CA MET A 41 -6.25 0.46 18.58
C MET A 41 -5.93 -0.44 17.39
N PRO A 42 -5.45 0.12 16.25
CA PRO A 42 -5.08 -0.68 15.10
C PRO A 42 -3.98 -1.70 15.40
N VAL A 43 -4.19 -2.94 14.98
CA VAL A 43 -3.21 -4.01 15.15
C VAL A 43 -2.07 -3.86 14.14
N GLN A 44 -0.82 -3.86 14.64
CA GLN A 44 0.36 -3.86 13.79
C GLN A 44 0.45 -5.16 12.98
N GLY A 45 0.67 -5.05 11.66
CA GLY A 45 0.62 -6.18 10.74
C GLY A 45 -0.79 -6.67 10.42
N GLY A 46 -1.83 -6.00 10.95
CA GLY A 46 -3.23 -6.18 10.59
C GLY A 46 -3.67 -5.29 9.44
N LEU A 47 -4.95 -5.36 9.07
CA LEU A 47 -5.50 -4.58 7.96
C LEU A 47 -5.54 -3.07 8.22
N MET A 48 -5.52 -2.65 9.49
CA MET A 48 -5.53 -1.23 9.89
C MET A 48 -4.13 -0.70 10.22
N ASP A 49 -3.06 -1.42 9.86
CA ASP A 49 -1.69 -0.95 10.10
C ASP A 49 -1.48 0.43 9.47
N GLY A 50 -1.07 1.41 10.28
CA GLY A 50 -0.97 2.81 9.85
C GLY A 50 0.01 3.06 8.69
N ARG A 51 0.91 2.10 8.38
CA ARG A 51 1.76 2.18 7.17
C ARG A 51 0.95 2.11 5.87
N LEU A 52 -0.28 1.58 5.91
CA LEU A 52 -1.18 1.49 4.77
C LEU A 52 -1.92 2.81 4.48
N GLY A 53 -1.87 3.77 5.40
CA GLY A 53 -2.53 5.07 5.30
C GLY A 53 -3.24 5.45 6.60
N THR A 54 -3.46 6.75 6.80
CA THR A 54 -4.16 7.34 7.95
C THR A 54 -5.12 8.43 7.50
#